data_AF-A0A7S1V355-F1
#
_entry.id   AF-A0A7S1V355-F1
#
_cell.length_a   1.000
_cell.length_b   1.000
_cell.length_c   1.000
_cell.angle_alpha   90.00
_cell.angle_beta   90.00
_cell.angle_gamma   90.00
#
_symmetry.space_group_name_H-M   'P 1'
#
loop_
_entity.id
_entity.type
_entity.pdbx_description
1 polymer ?
#
loop_
_entity_poly.entity_id
_entity_poly.type
_entity_poly.pdbx_seq_one_letter_code
_entity_poly.pdbx_strand_id
1 'polypeptide(L)'
;ASLTSPTTQFLEGIVDFNPNHAGYVRTLQDGSSTKTSVAGIFACGDVSDAIYRQAITSAGSGAAAALDAERWLSEEGLGNEAAEFEAELLAELLKDGDTTKDGANDSSATYNAYAEASGVGRKESINAMGSEL
;
A
#
# COMPACT_ATOMS: atom_id res chain seq x y z
N ALA A 1 18.15 11.85 -29.35
CA ALA A 1 17.21 10.94 -28.66
C ALA A 1 16.30 10.31 -29.71
N SER A 2 16.28 8.98 -29.82
CA SER A 2 15.25 8.32 -30.64
C SER A 2 13.90 8.62 -30.01
N LEU A 3 12.93 9.09 -30.79
CA LEU A 3 11.63 9.59 -30.31
C LEU A 3 10.75 8.50 -29.66
N THR A 4 11.22 7.25 -29.61
CA THR A 4 10.45 6.05 -29.22
C THR A 4 11.10 5.21 -28.12
N SER A 5 12.27 5.62 -27.60
CA SER A 5 12.97 4.90 -26.54
C SER A 5 12.62 5.49 -25.17
N PRO A 6 12.29 4.66 -24.16
CA PRO A 6 12.03 5.14 -22.81
C PRO A 6 13.29 5.78 -22.21
N THR A 7 13.10 6.85 -21.43
CA THR A 7 14.21 7.59 -20.81
C THR A 7 14.65 6.89 -19.53
N THR A 8 15.36 5.78 -19.65
CA THR A 8 15.71 4.89 -18.53
C THR A 8 17.21 4.67 -18.34
N GLN A 9 18.05 5.36 -19.11
CA GLN A 9 19.52 5.22 -19.04
C GLN A 9 20.08 5.45 -17.63
N PHE A 10 19.45 6.32 -16.84
CA PHE A 10 19.87 6.60 -15.46
C PHE A 10 19.58 5.46 -14.47
N LEU A 11 18.78 4.46 -14.87
CA LEU A 11 18.40 3.30 -14.06
C LEU A 11 19.24 2.06 -14.38
N GLU A 12 20.15 2.15 -15.36
CA GLU A 12 21.04 1.04 -15.73
C GLU A 12 21.90 0.59 -14.54
N GLY A 13 21.86 -0.72 -14.25
CA GLY A 13 22.57 -1.32 -13.12
C GLY A 13 21.88 -1.16 -11.76
N ILE A 14 20.75 -0.45 -11.69
CA ILE A 14 19.94 -0.32 -10.46
C ILE A 14 18.78 -1.31 -10.48
N VAL A 15 18.01 -1.33 -11.57
CA VAL A 15 16.85 -2.22 -11.74
C VAL A 15 17.00 -3.10 -12.96
N ASP A 16 16.25 -4.19 -12.98
CA ASP A 16 16.22 -5.11 -14.12
C ASP A 16 15.40 -4.52 -15.27
N PHE A 17 15.83 -4.84 -16.50
CA PHE A 17 15.15 -4.42 -17.72
C PHE A 17 14.44 -5.60 -18.38
N ASN A 18 13.40 -5.29 -19.17
CA ASN A 18 12.61 -6.31 -19.84
C ASN A 18 13.45 -7.00 -20.93
N PRO A 19 13.61 -8.34 -20.88
CA PRO A 19 14.44 -9.08 -21.85
C PRO A 19 13.88 -9.04 -23.27
N ASN A 20 12.56 -8.88 -23.42
CA ASN A 20 11.87 -8.86 -24.71
C ASN A 20 11.78 -7.44 -25.30
N HIS A 21 11.88 -6.41 -24.45
CA HIS A 21 11.72 -5.01 -24.83
C HIS A 21 12.83 -4.17 -24.21
N ALA A 22 13.92 -4.00 -24.97
CA ALA A 22 15.10 -3.26 -24.52
C ALA A 22 14.76 -1.83 -24.06
N GLY A 23 15.35 -1.43 -22.93
CA GLY A 23 15.16 -0.11 -22.33
C GLY A 23 13.92 0.04 -21.45
N TYR A 24 12.96 -0.89 -21.48
CA TYR A 24 11.81 -0.83 -20.59
C TYR A 24 12.13 -1.49 -19.25
N VAL A 25 11.71 -0.87 -18.15
CA VAL A 25 11.92 -1.40 -16.80
C VAL A 25 11.08 -2.67 -16.63
N ARG A 26 11.69 -3.72 -16.08
CA ARG A 26 10.98 -4.97 -15.79
C ARG A 26 10.24 -4.85 -14.47
N THR A 27 8.93 -5.05 -14.51
CA THR A 27 8.13 -5.25 -13.30
C THR A 27 7.95 -6.74 -12.98
N LEU A 28 7.71 -7.04 -11.70
CA LEU A 28 7.47 -8.39 -11.22
C LEU A 28 6.11 -8.92 -11.72
N GLN A 29 6.00 -10.24 -11.77
CA GLN A 29 4.78 -10.94 -12.25
C GLN A 29 4.32 -10.46 -13.64
N ASP A 30 5.29 -10.16 -14.51
CA ASP A 30 5.10 -9.86 -15.93
C ASP A 30 3.99 -8.83 -16.20
N GLY A 31 4.05 -7.70 -15.48
CA GLY A 31 3.13 -6.57 -15.68
C GLY A 31 1.90 -6.56 -14.77
N SER A 32 1.70 -7.60 -13.94
CA SER A 32 0.59 -7.64 -12.96
C SER A 32 0.89 -6.88 -11.66
N SER A 33 2.16 -6.54 -11.42
CA SER A 33 2.62 -5.71 -10.30
C SER A 33 3.45 -4.54 -10.83
N THR A 34 3.56 -3.48 -10.03
CA THR A 34 4.43 -2.33 -10.33
C THR A 34 5.81 -2.43 -9.69
N LYS A 35 6.02 -3.43 -8.83
CA LYS A 35 7.30 -3.69 -8.15
C LYS A 35 8.39 -4.02 -9.16
N THR A 36 9.59 -3.50 -8.95
CA THR A 36 10.78 -3.83 -9.76
C THR A 36 11.63 -4.93 -9.10
N SER A 37 12.83 -5.19 -9.59
CA SER A 37 13.78 -6.11 -8.96
C SER A 37 14.32 -5.61 -7.61
N VAL A 38 14.15 -4.31 -7.30
CA VAL A 38 14.60 -3.68 -6.06
C VAL A 38 13.40 -3.28 -5.21
N ALA A 39 13.41 -3.67 -3.94
CA ALA A 39 12.37 -3.29 -2.98
C ALA A 39 12.34 -1.77 -2.77
N GLY A 40 11.14 -1.20 -2.64
CA GLY A 40 10.94 0.25 -2.56
C GLY A 40 11.03 1.00 -3.89
N ILE A 41 11.41 0.34 -4.99
CA ILE A 41 11.40 0.92 -6.34
C ILE A 41 10.25 0.32 -7.16
N PHE A 42 9.39 1.19 -7.66
CA PHE A 42 8.20 0.85 -8.45
C PHE A 42 8.29 1.52 -9.82
N ALA A 43 7.75 0.86 -10.85
CA ALA A 43 7.69 1.38 -12.21
C ALA A 43 6.26 1.34 -12.74
N CYS A 44 5.85 2.43 -13.39
CA CYS A 44 4.52 2.58 -13.97
C CYS A 44 4.53 3.44 -15.24
N GLY A 45 3.51 3.27 -16.07
CA GLY A 45 3.36 3.97 -17.35
C GLY A 45 4.35 3.53 -18.42
N ASP A 46 4.60 4.42 -19.37
CA ASP A 46 5.37 4.15 -20.59
C ASP A 46 6.78 3.61 -20.34
N VAL A 47 7.35 3.85 -19.15
CA VAL A 47 8.69 3.35 -18.77
C VAL A 47 8.71 1.82 -18.61
N SER A 48 7.56 1.22 -18.28
CA SER A 48 7.35 -0.21 -18.02
C SER A 48 6.39 -0.86 -19.01
N ASP A 49 5.62 -0.06 -19.77
CA ASP A 49 4.65 -0.53 -20.75
C ASP A 49 5.19 -0.36 -22.18
N ALA A 50 5.73 -1.44 -22.76
CA ALA A 50 6.24 -1.43 -24.13
C ALA A 50 5.14 -1.62 -25.20
N ILE A 51 3.93 -2.00 -24.79
CA ILE A 51 2.88 -2.47 -25.70
C ILE A 51 1.84 -1.37 -25.94
N TYR A 52 1.19 -0.89 -24.87
CA TYR A 52 0.03 -0.01 -25.01
C TYR A 52 0.44 1.46 -25.10
N ARG A 53 1.24 1.96 -24.15
CA ARG A 53 1.73 3.36 -24.12
C ARG A 53 0.61 4.37 -24.33
N GLN A 54 -0.51 4.15 -23.62
CA GLN A 54 -1.66 5.03 -23.66
C GLN A 54 -1.75 5.80 -22.35
N ALA A 55 -2.18 7.07 -22.43
CA ALA A 55 -2.35 7.89 -21.23
C ALA A 55 -3.22 7.20 -20.15
N ILE A 56 -4.26 6.48 -20.56
CA ILE A 56 -5.15 5.78 -19.63
C ILE A 56 -4.51 4.56 -18.97
N THR A 57 -3.67 3.80 -19.69
CA THR A 57 -2.95 2.66 -19.11
C THR A 57 -1.86 3.15 -18.15
N SER A 58 -1.21 4.26 -18.50
CA SER A 58 -0.22 4.92 -17.65
C SER A 58 -0.84 5.49 -16.37
N ALA A 59 -2.04 6.09 -16.44
CA ALA A 59 -2.77 6.54 -15.25
C ALA A 59 -3.16 5.37 -14.33
N GLY A 60 -3.68 4.27 -14.91
CA GLY A 60 -4.08 3.08 -14.15
C GLY A 60 -2.90 2.41 -13.43
N SER A 61 -1.79 2.20 -14.14
CA SER A 61 -0.57 1.65 -13.53
C SER A 61 0.07 2.61 -12.52
N GLY A 62 -0.05 3.92 -12.71
CA GLY A 62 0.39 4.92 -11.74
C GLY A 62 -0.38 4.84 -10.41
N ALA A 63 -1.70 4.66 -10.47
CA ALA A 63 -2.50 4.45 -9.26
C ALA A 63 -2.11 3.15 -8.54
N ALA A 64 -1.86 2.08 -9.28
CA ALA A 64 -1.37 0.82 -8.69
C ALA A 64 0.00 1.00 -8.02
N ALA A 65 0.93 1.74 -8.64
CA ALA A 65 2.25 2.02 -8.08
C ALA A 65 2.17 2.87 -6.81
N ALA A 66 1.25 3.83 -6.75
CA ALA A 66 1.03 4.62 -5.54
C ALA A 66 0.55 3.76 -4.35
N LEU A 67 -0.36 2.82 -4.60
CA LEU A 67 -0.83 1.88 -3.57
C LEU A 67 0.25 0.88 -3.16
N ASP A 68 1.03 0.36 -4.10
CA ASP A 68 2.16 -0.52 -3.82
C ASP A 68 3.23 0.21 -2.97
N ALA A 69 3.49 1.48 -3.26
CA ALA A 69 4.44 2.31 -2.51
C ALA A 69 3.92 2.67 -1.12
N GLU A 70 2.66 3.07 -0.98
CA GLU A 70 2.03 3.35 0.32
C GLU A 70 2.11 2.12 1.22
N ARG A 71 1.72 0.96 0.70
CA ARG A 71 1.78 -0.29 1.45
C ARG A 71 3.21 -0.64 1.85
N TRP A 72 4.18 -0.45 0.97
CA TRP A 72 5.58 -0.72 1.28
C TRP A 72 6.11 0.22 2.38
N LEU A 73 5.78 1.51 2.33
CA LEU A 73 6.14 2.46 3.38
C LEU A 73 5.52 2.03 4.73
N SER A 74 4.24 1.69 4.74
CA SER A 74 3.54 1.19 5.93
C SER A 74 4.17 -0.09 6.49
N GLU A 75 4.60 -1.02 5.64
CA GLU A 75 5.29 -2.27 6.03
C GLU A 75 6.69 -2.00 6.61
N GLU A 76 7.39 -0.96 6.14
CA GLU A 76 8.70 -0.52 6.66
C GLU A 76 8.58 0.39 7.91
N GLY A 77 7.35 0.67 8.37
CA GLY A 77 7.10 1.57 9.51
C GLY A 77 7.35 3.04 9.19
N LEU A 78 7.11 3.45 7.95
CA LEU A 78 7.25 4.82 7.47
C LEU A 78 5.87 5.38 7.06
N GLY A 79 5.68 6.70 7.20
CA GLY A 79 4.44 7.38 6.76
C GLY A 79 3.31 7.43 7.79
N ASN A 80 3.57 6.98 9.01
CA ASN A 80 2.67 6.97 10.17
C ASN A 80 2.97 8.10 11.18
N GLU A 81 3.78 9.11 10.79
CA GLU A 81 4.22 10.21 11.68
C GLU A 81 3.05 10.90 12.41
N ALA A 82 1.92 11.11 11.74
CA ALA A 82 0.73 11.70 12.37
C ALA A 82 0.11 10.79 13.44
N ALA A 83 0.04 9.49 13.17
CA ALA A 83 -0.47 8.50 14.12
C ALA A 83 0.49 8.32 15.30
N GLU A 84 1.80 8.39 15.07
CA GLU A 84 2.82 8.35 16.11
C GLU A 84 2.77 9.60 17.00
N PHE A 85 2.63 10.79 16.42
CA PHE A 85 2.48 12.05 17.17
C PHE A 85 1.19 12.09 18.00
N GLU A 86 0.07 11.63 17.43
CA GLU A 86 -1.19 11.51 18.17
C GLU A 86 -1.07 10.50 19.32
N ALA A 87 -0.42 9.36 19.09
CA ALA A 87 -0.19 8.36 20.14
C ALA A 87 0.69 8.89 21.27
N GLU A 88 1.74 9.67 20.95
CA GLU A 88 2.62 10.28 21.95
C GLU A 88 1.91 11.40 22.73
N LEU A 89 1.12 12.23 22.05
CA LEU A 89 0.30 13.27 22.68
C LEU A 89 -0.77 12.68 23.61
N LEU A 90 -1.45 11.61 23.19
CA LEU A 90 -2.42 10.87 24.01
C LEU A 90 -1.75 10.23 25.23
N ALA A 91 -0.56 9.64 25.05
CA ALA A 91 0.20 9.07 26.15
C ALA A 91 0.60 10.14 27.18
N GLU A 92 0.89 11.36 26.75
CA GLU A 92 1.20 12.47 27.65
C GLU A 92 -0.04 13.00 28.37
N LEU A 93 -1.16 13.19 27.66
CA LEU A 93 -2.45 13.58 28.27
C LEU A 93 -2.94 12.58 29.32
N LEU A 94 -2.65 11.29 29.13
CA LEU A 94 -3.00 10.24 30.10
C LEU A 94 -2.05 10.22 31.32
N LYS A 95 -0.81 10.73 31.21
CA LYS A 95 0.13 10.82 32.35
C LYS A 95 -0.21 11.96 33.31
N ASP A 96 -0.76 13.07 32.81
CA ASP A 96 -1.16 14.22 33.65
C ASP A 96 -2.48 14.00 34.41
N GLY A 97 -3.14 12.84 34.23
CA GLY A 97 -4.40 12.49 34.89
C GLY A 97 -4.29 12.03 36.35
N ASP A 98 -3.10 11.90 36.94
CA ASP A 98 -2.93 11.54 38.37
C ASP A 98 -2.74 12.76 39.27
N THR A 99 -3.75 13.63 39.35
CA THR A 99 -4.00 14.42 40.56
C THR A 99 -5.47 14.43 40.94
N THR A 100 -6.06 13.26 41.14
CA THR A 100 -7.04 13.06 42.22
C THR A 100 -7.11 11.58 42.55
N LYS A 101 -6.23 11.13 43.45
CA LYS A 101 -6.70 10.23 44.49
C LYS A 101 -7.86 10.95 45.15
N ASP A 102 -9.08 10.46 44.97
CA ASP A 102 -10.18 10.51 45.95
C ASP A 102 -11.52 10.09 45.30
N GLY A 103 -11.84 8.79 45.42
CA GLY A 103 -13.22 8.34 45.61
C GLY A 103 -14.13 8.13 44.39
N ALA A 104 -14.80 6.97 44.43
CA ALA A 104 -16.09 6.65 43.80
C ALA A 104 -16.12 6.29 42.29
N ASN A 105 -16.40 5.01 42.02
CA ASN A 105 -17.25 4.46 40.96
C ASN A 105 -17.66 5.43 39.83
N ASP A 106 -17.05 5.30 38.65
CA ASP A 106 -17.79 5.48 37.41
C ASP A 106 -17.24 4.56 36.30
N SER A 107 -18.16 3.81 35.74
CA SER A 107 -18.02 2.92 34.60
C SER A 107 -17.87 3.71 33.30
N SER A 108 -16.70 4.31 33.03
CA SER A 108 -16.46 5.00 31.77
C SER A 108 -15.72 4.10 30.78
N ALA A 109 -16.51 3.55 29.85
CA ALA A 109 -16.14 2.80 28.65
C ALA A 109 -14.68 2.98 28.18
N THR A 110 -13.92 1.89 28.26
CA THR A 110 -12.70 1.70 27.46
C THR A 110 -13.09 1.65 25.99
N TYR A 111 -12.90 2.75 25.25
CA TYR A 111 -13.03 2.78 23.79
C TYR A 111 -11.87 1.97 23.19
N ASN A 112 -12.17 0.85 22.54
CA ASN A 112 -11.17 0.04 21.84
C ASN A 112 -11.35 0.22 20.32
N ALA A 113 -10.68 1.22 19.75
CA ALA A 113 -10.77 1.55 18.33
C ALA A 113 -10.29 0.42 17.40
N TYR A 114 -9.50 -0.54 17.90
CA TYR A 114 -9.01 -1.68 17.12
C TYR A 114 -10.04 -2.80 16.92
N ALA A 115 -11.18 -2.77 17.62
CA ALA A 115 -12.20 -3.82 17.51
C ALA A 115 -13.10 -3.69 16.26
N GLU A 116 -13.25 -2.49 15.68
CA GLU A 116 -14.12 -2.27 14.51
C GLU A 116 -13.39 -2.37 13.16
N ALA A 117 -12.05 -2.31 13.14
CA ALA A 117 -11.28 -2.46 11.92
C ALA A 117 -11.29 -3.91 11.38
N SER A 118 -11.53 -4.91 12.23
CA SER A 118 -11.77 -6.31 11.82
C SER A 118 -13.22 -6.54 11.38
N GLY A 119 -13.67 -5.75 10.40
CA GLY A 119 -14.89 -6.02 9.67
C GLY A 119 -14.74 -7.29 8.82
N VAL A 120 -14.94 -8.46 9.42
CA VAL A 120 -15.20 -9.70 8.68
C VAL A 120 -16.52 -9.50 7.96
N GLY A 121 -16.44 -9.03 6.72
CA GLY A 121 -17.57 -8.91 5.82
C GLY A 121 -18.26 -10.26 5.67
N ARG A 122 -19.44 -10.40 6.26
CA ARG A 122 -20.37 -11.49 5.97
C ARG A 122 -20.75 -11.41 4.49
N LYS A 123 -20.13 -12.23 3.64
CA LYS A 123 -20.69 -12.62 2.36
C LYS A 123 -21.47 -13.91 2.59
N GLU A 124 -22.75 -13.78 2.93
CA GLU A 124 -23.69 -14.87 2.70
C GLU A 124 -23.85 -15.04 1.18
N SER A 125 -23.30 -16.11 0.63
CA SER A 125 -23.66 -16.61 -0.69
C SER A 125 -24.12 -18.05 -0.54
N ILE A 126 -25.43 -18.19 -0.58
CA ILE A 126 -26.26 -19.37 -0.77
C ILE A 126 -25.51 -20.42 -1.60
N ASN A 127 -25.03 -21.49 -0.97
CA ASN A 127 -24.66 -22.70 -1.69
C ASN A 127 -25.94 -23.49 -1.96
N ALA A 128 -26.17 -23.73 -3.24
CA ALA A 128 -27.32 -24.40 -3.81
C ALA A 128 -27.60 -25.77 -3.17
N MET A 129 -28.89 -26.06 -3.05
CA MET A 129 -29.47 -27.39 -2.91
C MET A 129 -28.76 -28.42 -3.79
N GLY A 130 -28.47 -29.58 -3.22
CA GLY A 130 -28.10 -30.77 -4.01
C GLY A 130 -27.33 -31.85 -3.26
N SER A 131 -27.82 -32.33 -2.12
CA SER A 131 -27.52 -33.70 -1.68
C SER A 131 -28.82 -34.41 -1.29
N GLU A 132 -28.91 -35.69 -1.69
CA GLU A 132 -29.95 -36.69 -1.43
C GLU A 132 -31.08 -36.78 -2.47
N LEU A 133 -30.83 -37.53 -3.55
CA LEU A 133 -31.30 -38.92 -3.76
C LEU A 133 -30.56 -39.55 -4.96
#